data_AF-A0A6N2BJS9-F1
#
_entry.id   AF-A0A6N2BJS9-F1
#
_cell.length_a   1.000
_cell.length_b   1.000
_cell.length_c   1.000
_cell.angle_alpha   90.00
_cell.angle_beta   90.00
_cell.angle_gamma   90.00
#
_symmetry.space_group_name_H-M   'P 1'
#
loop_
_entity.id
_entity.type
_entity.pdbx_description
1 polymer ?
#
loop_
_entity_poly.entity_id
_entity_poly.type
_entity_poly.pdbx_seq_one_letter_code
_entity_poly.pdbx_strand_id
1 'polypeptide(L)'
;MDCIGLPYNGKFYVLTDLVGLLEQETSVVFDPSDETWLSVNDTWPFSRAMHLGIQVLDGGHICTVVDWGGSAIETRDVDNTEWHRRGLVPPVVLPDHPRPLEVFDYGFVALRNEIYVLGGRVLRWEESGTGKFNIVKLSTVRVCNPLSLPLRWREIRPMCEPAFGSILGCASMETRSL
;
A
#
# COMPACT_ATOMS: atom_id res chain seq x y z
N MET A 1 7.55 4.97 18.49
CA MET A 1 7.97 5.82 17.36
C MET A 1 8.37 4.84 16.32
N ASP A 2 7.51 4.68 15.32
CA ASP A 2 7.64 3.60 14.36
C ASP A 2 8.31 4.17 13.11
N CYS A 3 9.02 3.32 12.37
CA CYS A 3 9.69 3.73 11.15
C CYS A 3 9.38 2.72 10.05
N ILE A 4 9.34 3.21 8.82
CA ILE A 4 9.18 2.37 7.64
C ILE A 4 10.55 2.30 6.96
N GLY A 5 11.06 1.08 6.83
CA GLY A 5 12.29 0.80 6.09
C GLY A 5 11.96 0.37 4.65
N LEU A 6 12.60 1.01 3.67
CA LEU A 6 12.44 0.69 2.26
C LEU A 6 13.82 0.46 1.62
N PRO A 7 14.20 -0.78 1.29
CA PRO A 7 15.41 -1.05 0.52
C PRO A 7 15.14 -0.77 -0.96
N TYR A 8 15.84 0.20 -1.55
CA TYR A 8 15.82 0.39 -3.01
C TYR A 8 17.08 1.10 -3.50
N ASN A 9 17.41 0.89 -4.78
CA ASN A 9 18.61 1.44 -5.42
C ASN A 9 19.91 1.19 -4.62
N GLY A 10 20.02 0.03 -3.98
CA GLY A 10 21.18 -0.34 -3.16
C GLY A 10 21.29 0.37 -1.80
N LYS A 11 20.31 1.21 -1.41
CA LYS A 11 20.32 1.98 -0.17
C LYS A 11 19.15 1.59 0.74
N PHE A 12 19.25 1.95 2.03
CA PHE A 12 18.14 1.81 2.97
C PHE A 12 17.53 3.18 3.26
N TYR A 13 16.27 3.35 2.84
CA TYR A 13 15.51 4.55 3.15
C TYR A 13 14.70 4.31 4.42
N VAL A 14 14.85 5.18 5.39
CA VAL A 14 14.14 5.17 6.67
C VAL A 14 13.23 6.37 6.71
N LEU A 15 11.93 6.09 6.78
CA LEU A 15 10.88 7.08 6.88
C LEU A 15 10.38 7.07 8.33
N THR A 16 10.56 8.17 9.03
CA THR A 16 10.11 8.34 10.42
C THR A 16 8.62 8.67 10.45
N ASP A 17 7.83 7.90 11.20
CA ASP A 17 6.43 8.28 11.48
C ASP A 17 6.42 9.41 12.51
N LEU A 18 6.32 10.64 12.01
CA LEU A 18 6.06 11.80 12.85
C LEU A 18 4.73 12.43 12.45
N VAL A 19 3.82 12.41 13.42
CA VAL A 19 2.58 13.16 13.44
C VAL A 19 2.94 14.65 13.51
N GLY A 20 3.08 15.29 12.35
CA GLY A 20 3.42 16.70 12.23
C GLY A 20 3.73 17.09 10.79
N LEU A 21 3.13 18.19 10.32
CA LEU A 21 3.16 18.66 8.92
C LEU A 21 4.56 19.01 8.38
N LEU A 22 5.59 19.14 9.23
CA LEU A 22 6.86 19.77 8.86
C LEU A 22 8.00 18.77 8.54
N GLU A 23 7.85 17.48 8.86
CA GLU A 23 8.90 16.45 8.59
C GLU A 23 8.52 15.46 7.48
N GLN A 24 7.44 15.74 6.75
CA GLN A 24 7.00 14.92 5.60
C GLN A 24 8.02 14.96 4.45
N GLU A 25 8.89 15.97 4.44
CA GLU A 25 9.81 16.29 3.35
C GLU A 25 11.22 15.72 3.53
N THR A 26 11.50 14.93 4.58
CA THR A 26 12.86 14.42 4.80
C THR A 26 12.87 12.91 4.98
N SER A 27 13.76 12.24 4.28
CA SER A 27 14.08 10.82 4.42
C SER A 27 15.50 10.67 4.95
N VAL A 28 15.73 9.66 5.79
CA VAL A 28 17.07 9.31 6.26
C VAL A 28 17.55 8.10 5.46
N VAL A 29 18.68 8.22 4.78
CA VAL A 29 19.16 7.22 3.82
C VAL A 29 20.52 6.69 4.25
N PHE A 30 20.63 5.37 4.38
CA PHE A 30 21.91 4.70 4.55
C PHE A 30 22.43 4.22 3.21
N ASP A 31 23.68 4.56 2.89
CA ASP A 31 24.40 4.04 1.74
C ASP A 31 25.42 2.98 2.21
N PRO A 32 25.18 1.68 1.94
CA PRO A 32 26.11 0.63 2.33
C PRO A 32 27.46 0.67 1.61
N SER A 33 27.58 1.42 0.50
CA SER A 33 28.82 1.46 -0.29
C SER A 33 29.90 2.33 0.33
N ASP A 34 29.51 3.36 1.08
CA ASP A 34 30.41 4.27 1.81
C ASP A 34 30.14 4.30 3.33
N GLU A 35 29.17 3.50 3.81
CA GLU A 35 28.76 3.37 5.21
C GLU A 35 28.25 4.68 5.83
N THR A 36 27.66 5.57 5.01
CA THR A 36 27.18 6.87 5.48
C THR A 36 25.67 6.95 5.64
N TRP A 37 25.23 7.86 6.50
CA TRP A 37 23.83 8.28 6.64
C TRP A 37 23.67 9.70 6.09
N LEU A 38 22.64 9.91 5.27
CA LEU A 38 22.35 11.19 4.63
C LEU A 38 20.88 11.57 4.86
N SER A 39 20.63 12.84 5.16
CA SER A 39 19.28 13.41 5.12
C SER A 39 18.99 13.90 3.72
N VAL A 40 17.92 13.40 3.12
CA VAL A 40 17.51 13.74 1.75
C VAL A 40 16.14 14.39 1.80
N ASN A 41 16.01 15.55 1.15
CA ASN A 41 14.70 16.16 0.95
C ASN A 41 13.91 15.34 -0.06
N ASP A 42 12.77 14.80 0.36
CA ASP A 42 11.93 13.91 -0.40
C ASP A 42 10.46 14.07 0.03
N THR A 43 9.59 14.35 -0.94
CA THR A 43 8.17 14.62 -0.70
C THR A 43 7.37 13.32 -0.80
N TRP A 44 6.71 12.94 0.30
CA TRP A 44 5.81 11.79 0.36
C TRP A 44 4.34 12.26 0.37
N PRO A 45 3.39 11.51 -0.22
CA PRO A 45 2.04 12.01 -0.49
C PRO A 45 1.09 11.93 0.71
N PHE A 46 1.60 11.70 1.93
CA PHE A 46 0.77 11.44 3.11
C PHE A 46 1.39 11.96 4.42
N SER A 47 0.53 12.29 5.38
CA SER A 47 0.90 12.33 6.80
C SER A 47 1.14 10.90 7.28
N ARG A 48 2.32 10.64 7.85
CA ARG A 48 2.84 9.29 8.14
C ARG A 48 2.11 8.55 9.27
N ALA A 49 1.07 9.18 9.84
CA ALA A 49 0.31 8.76 11.01
C ALA A 49 -0.65 7.55 10.83
N MET A 50 -0.73 6.94 9.64
CA MET A 50 -1.64 5.82 9.38
C MET A 50 -0.94 4.68 8.66
N HIS A 51 -1.45 3.47 8.92
CA HIS A 51 -1.07 2.17 8.37
C HIS A 51 -0.79 2.18 6.86
N LEU A 52 0.44 2.53 6.48
CA LEU A 52 0.85 2.67 5.08
C LEU A 52 1.63 1.44 4.62
N GLY A 53 1.20 0.89 3.49
CA GLY A 53 2.00 -0.04 2.73
C GLY A 53 2.74 0.71 1.62
N ILE A 54 4.06 0.87 1.78
CA ILE A 54 4.94 1.35 0.70
C ILE A 54 5.66 0.14 0.12
N GLN A 55 5.71 0.04 -1.20
CA GLN A 55 6.31 -1.08 -1.90
C GLN A 55 7.17 -0.60 -3.07
N VAL A 56 8.23 -1.33 -3.37
CA VAL A 56 9.09 -1.10 -4.53
C VAL A 56 8.68 -2.08 -5.63
N LEU A 57 8.45 -1.56 -6.83
CA LEU A 57 8.17 -2.32 -8.03
C LEU A 57 9.45 -2.51 -8.85
N ASP A 58 9.44 -3.47 -9.76
CA ASP A 58 10.53 -3.62 -10.73
C ASP A 58 10.69 -2.36 -11.58
N GLY A 59 11.92 -2.13 -12.06
CA GLY A 59 12.20 -0.96 -12.89
C GLY A 59 12.18 0.37 -12.13
N GLY A 60 12.42 0.36 -10.82
CA GLY A 60 12.70 1.58 -10.06
C GLY A 60 11.48 2.45 -9.77
N HIS A 61 10.32 1.84 -9.54
CA HIS A 61 9.12 2.57 -9.16
C HIS A 61 8.75 2.30 -7.70
N ILE A 62 8.25 3.32 -7.01
CA ILE A 62 7.70 3.19 -5.65
C ILE A 62 6.18 3.30 -5.77
N CYS A 63 5.47 2.43 -5.09
CA CYS A 63 4.01 2.39 -5.05
C CYS A 63 3.51 2.48 -3.60
N THR A 64 2.42 3.20 -3.40
CA THR A 64 1.67 3.20 -2.15
C THR A 64 0.17 3.13 -2.42
N VAL A 65 -0.58 2.70 -1.40
CA VAL A 65 -2.03 2.89 -1.35
C VAL A 65 -2.35 3.88 -0.23
N VAL A 66 -2.89 5.03 -0.61
CA VAL A 66 -3.22 6.14 0.27
C VAL A 66 -4.66 5.99 0.73
N ASP A 67 -4.85 5.65 2.01
CA ASP A 67 -6.17 5.43 2.61
C ASP A 67 -6.69 6.67 3.35
N TRP A 68 -6.96 7.75 2.61
CA TRP A 68 -7.67 8.95 3.09
C TRP A 68 -9.13 8.96 2.60
N GLY A 69 -9.85 7.84 2.75
CA GLY A 69 -11.24 7.72 2.31
C GLY A 69 -11.38 7.55 0.79
N GLY A 70 -10.58 6.68 0.21
CA GLY A 70 -10.71 6.32 -1.19
C GLY A 70 -9.75 5.25 -1.70
N SER A 71 -8.79 4.80 -0.88
CA SER A 71 -7.81 3.76 -1.25
C SER A 71 -7.11 4.05 -2.59
N ALA A 72 -6.53 5.25 -2.71
CA ALA A 72 -5.92 5.73 -3.94
C ALA A 72 -4.56 5.06 -4.16
N ILE A 73 -4.33 4.55 -5.37
CA ILE A 73 -3.02 4.03 -5.76
C ILE A 73 -2.21 5.18 -6.32
N GLU A 74 -1.02 5.36 -5.76
CA GLU A 74 -0.05 6.35 -6.22
C GLU A 74 1.30 5.70 -6.48
N THR A 75 1.97 6.17 -7.52
CA THR A 75 3.31 5.71 -7.87
C THR A 75 4.21 6.89 -8.18
N ARG A 76 5.50 6.72 -7.94
CA ARG A 76 6.55 7.59 -8.48
C ARG A 76 7.70 6.78 -9.04
N ASP A 77 8.45 7.39 -9.94
CA ASP A 77 9.78 6.90 -10.33
C ASP A 77 10.77 7.22 -9.19
N VAL A 78 11.84 6.46 -9.03
CA VAL A 78 12.91 6.79 -8.08
C VAL A 78 13.65 8.06 -8.50
N ASP A 79 13.78 8.30 -9.80
CA ASP A 79 14.47 9.47 -10.33
C ASP A 79 13.57 10.73 -10.37
N ASN A 80 12.26 10.56 -10.16
CA ASN A 80 11.28 11.65 -10.14
C ASN A 80 10.59 11.73 -8.77
N THR A 81 10.70 12.87 -8.10
CA THR A 81 10.07 13.09 -6.80
C THR A 81 8.54 13.27 -6.90
N GLU A 82 7.98 13.42 -8.10
CA GLU A 82 6.55 13.61 -8.32
C GLU A 82 5.75 12.31 -8.18
N TRP A 83 4.67 12.37 -7.38
CA TRP A 83 3.70 11.30 -7.24
C TRP A 83 2.58 11.42 -8.26
N HIS A 84 2.23 10.28 -8.87
CA HIS A 84 1.16 10.20 -9.84
C HIS A 84 0.06 9.27 -9.34
N ARG A 85 -1.17 9.81 -9.27
CA ARG A 85 -2.37 9.02 -8.99
C ARG A 85 -2.69 8.11 -10.17
N ARG A 86 -2.80 6.80 -9.91
CA ARG A 86 -3.05 5.77 -10.93
C ARG A 86 -4.50 5.28 -10.94
N GLY A 87 -5.18 5.34 -9.81
CA GLY A 87 -6.59 4.94 -9.68
C GLY A 87 -6.94 4.61 -8.24
N LEU A 88 -7.93 3.72 -8.06
CA LEU A 88 -8.43 3.31 -6.74
C LEU A 88 -8.43 1.79 -6.61
N VAL A 89 -8.30 1.30 -5.38
CA VAL A 89 -8.66 -0.07 -5.03
C VAL A 89 -10.19 -0.22 -5.16
N PRO A 90 -10.70 -1.22 -5.90
CA PRO A 90 -12.13 -1.39 -6.10
C PRO A 90 -12.85 -1.70 -4.78
N PRO A 91 -14.09 -1.24 -4.60
CA PRO A 91 -14.91 -1.67 -3.48
C PRO A 91 -15.25 -3.16 -3.58
N VAL A 92 -15.82 -3.73 -2.52
CA VAL A 92 -16.31 -5.12 -2.47
C VAL A 92 -17.83 -5.12 -2.54
N VAL A 93 -18.40 -6.03 -3.34
CA VAL A 93 -19.84 -6.30 -3.35
C VAL A 93 -20.08 -7.56 -2.55
N LEU A 94 -20.77 -7.46 -1.42
CA LEU A 94 -21.21 -8.63 -0.66
C LEU A 94 -22.50 -9.20 -1.30
N PRO A 95 -22.69 -10.53 -1.34
CA PRO A 95 -23.86 -11.15 -1.98
C PRO A 95 -25.22 -10.61 -1.51
N ASP A 96 -25.32 -10.24 -0.24
CA ASP A 96 -26.55 -9.75 0.41
C ASP A 96 -26.43 -8.27 0.82
N HIS A 97 -25.69 -7.47 0.04
CA HIS A 97 -25.57 -6.04 0.27
C HIS A 97 -25.83 -5.26 -1.02
N PRO A 98 -26.71 -4.25 -1.00
CA PRO A 98 -27.23 -3.61 -2.22
C PRO A 98 -26.22 -2.67 -2.90
N ARG A 99 -25.13 -2.32 -2.20
CA ARG A 99 -24.13 -1.37 -2.69
C ARG A 99 -22.71 -1.88 -2.47
N PRO A 100 -21.75 -1.47 -3.31
CA PRO A 100 -20.34 -1.70 -3.03
C PRO A 100 -19.90 -1.05 -1.73
N LEU A 101 -19.05 -1.74 -0.98
CA LEU A 101 -18.48 -1.32 0.29
C LEU A 101 -17.00 -1.01 0.12
N GLU A 102 -16.58 0.13 0.65
CA GLU A 102 -15.17 0.49 0.75
C GLU A 102 -14.47 -0.45 1.74
N VAL A 103 -13.32 -0.97 1.33
CA VAL A 103 -12.49 -1.84 2.17
C VAL A 103 -11.50 -0.96 2.90
N PHE A 104 -11.32 -1.21 4.19
CA PHE A 104 -10.29 -0.60 5.02
C PHE A 104 -9.44 -1.70 5.67
N ASP A 105 -8.26 -1.33 6.15
CA ASP A 105 -7.36 -2.23 6.90
C ASP A 105 -7.00 -3.52 6.14
N TYR A 106 -6.75 -3.41 4.83
CA TYR A 106 -6.22 -4.51 4.03
C TYR A 106 -4.70 -4.58 4.09
N GLY A 107 -4.15 -5.75 3.77
CA GLY A 107 -2.74 -5.93 3.50
C GLY A 107 -2.38 -5.46 2.08
N PHE A 108 -1.15 -4.99 1.91
CA PHE A 108 -0.64 -4.51 0.62
C PHE A 108 0.82 -4.96 0.44
N VAL A 109 1.13 -5.59 -0.70
CA VAL A 109 2.48 -6.02 -1.05
C VAL A 109 2.70 -5.96 -2.56
N ALA A 110 3.93 -5.71 -3.00
CA ALA A 110 4.32 -5.84 -4.39
C ALA A 110 5.11 -7.12 -4.66
N LEU A 111 4.93 -7.65 -5.87
CA LEU A 111 5.79 -8.65 -6.46
C LEU A 111 6.00 -8.28 -7.92
N ARG A 112 7.26 -8.01 -8.30
CA ARG A 112 7.63 -7.46 -9.61
C ARG A 112 6.91 -6.13 -9.90
N ASN A 113 6.20 -6.04 -11.02
CA ASN A 113 5.38 -4.89 -11.40
C ASN A 113 3.92 -5.02 -10.99
N GLU A 114 3.57 -5.95 -10.09
CA GLU A 114 2.21 -6.16 -9.66
C GLU A 114 2.05 -5.86 -8.17
N ILE A 115 0.91 -5.27 -7.84
CA ILE A 115 0.49 -5.07 -6.46
C ILE A 115 -0.60 -6.06 -6.09
N TYR A 116 -0.56 -6.51 -4.85
CA TYR A 116 -1.50 -7.43 -4.25
C TYR A 116 -2.16 -6.74 -3.07
N VAL A 117 -3.48 -6.59 -3.13
CA VAL A 117 -4.32 -6.13 -2.02
C VAL A 117 -4.99 -7.36 -1.39
N LEU A 118 -4.73 -7.57 -0.10
CA LEU A 118 -5.07 -8.79 0.62
C LEU A 118 -6.09 -8.51 1.73
N GLY A 119 -7.24 -9.17 1.65
CA GLY A 119 -8.24 -9.18 2.71
C GLY A 119 -8.78 -7.80 3.05
N GLY A 120 -8.75 -7.46 4.34
CA GLY A 120 -9.29 -6.23 4.89
C GLY A 120 -10.66 -6.41 5.53
N ARG A 121 -11.29 -5.27 5.82
CA ARG A 121 -12.57 -5.19 6.53
C ARG A 121 -13.53 -4.31 5.77
N VAL A 122 -14.81 -4.61 5.87
CA VAL A 122 -15.90 -3.73 5.42
C VAL A 122 -16.92 -3.55 6.53
N LEU A 123 -17.51 -2.36 6.60
CA LEU A 123 -18.64 -2.07 7.49
C LEU A 123 -19.92 -2.42 6.75
N ARG A 124 -20.58 -3.52 7.15
CA ARG A 124 -21.89 -3.91 6.64
C ARG A 124 -22.95 -3.33 7.55
N TRP A 125 -23.69 -2.32 7.10
CA TRP A 125 -24.81 -1.76 7.86
C TRP A 125 -26.14 -2.41 7.47
N GLU A 126 -27.10 -2.42 8.40
CA GLU A 126 -28.49 -2.76 8.10
C GLU A 126 -29.21 -1.56 7.45
N GLU A 127 -29.90 -1.78 6.33
CA GLU A 127 -30.66 -0.70 5.67
C GLU A 127 -31.87 -0.22 6.47
N SER A 128 -32.37 -1.00 7.43
CA SER A 128 -33.54 -0.64 8.25
C SER A 128 -33.31 0.57 9.17
N GLY A 129 -32.16 1.25 9.10
CA GLY A 129 -31.90 2.52 9.79
C GLY A 129 -31.71 2.37 11.30
N THR A 130 -31.49 1.15 11.78
CA THR A 130 -31.30 0.82 13.21
C THR A 130 -29.91 1.24 13.73
N GLY A 131 -29.03 1.75 12.86
CA GLY A 131 -27.65 2.13 13.20
C GLY A 131 -26.74 0.93 13.50
N LYS A 132 -27.20 -0.30 13.23
CA LYS A 132 -26.40 -1.51 13.42
C LYS A 132 -25.47 -1.73 12.24
N PHE A 133 -24.20 -1.97 12.55
CA PHE A 133 -23.20 -2.39 11.58
C PHE A 133 -22.46 -3.62 12.09
N ASN A 134 -22.06 -4.47 11.16
CA ASN A 134 -21.20 -5.62 11.39
C ASN A 134 -19.89 -5.40 10.64
N ILE A 135 -18.77 -5.75 11.27
CA ILE A 135 -17.47 -5.78 10.60
C ILE A 135 -17.33 -7.15 9.91
N VAL A 136 -17.23 -7.15 8.59
CA VAL A 136 -16.98 -8.37 7.81
C VAL A 136 -15.51 -8.41 7.43
N LYS A 137 -14.83 -9.49 7.79
CA LYS A 137 -13.43 -9.76 7.41
C LYS A 137 -13.40 -10.40 6.03
N LEU A 138 -12.45 -10.00 5.21
CA LEU A 138 -12.32 -10.49 3.85
C LEU A 138 -11.11 -11.43 3.72
N SER A 139 -11.25 -12.46 2.89
CA SER A 139 -10.14 -13.30 2.42
C SER A 139 -9.77 -13.00 0.96
N THR A 140 -10.47 -12.05 0.32
CA THR A 140 -10.29 -11.69 -1.08
C THR A 140 -8.86 -11.22 -1.37
N VAL A 141 -8.33 -11.62 -2.53
CA VAL A 141 -7.03 -11.17 -2.99
C VAL A 141 -7.19 -10.57 -4.38
N ARG A 142 -6.78 -9.31 -4.54
CA ARG A 142 -6.86 -8.59 -5.81
C ARG A 142 -5.50 -8.15 -6.27
N VAL A 143 -5.29 -8.24 -7.58
CA VAL A 143 -4.01 -7.96 -8.20
C VAL A 143 -4.20 -7.00 -9.38
N CYS A 144 -3.30 -6.04 -9.52
CA CYS A 144 -3.17 -5.24 -10.73
C CYS A 144 -1.71 -4.81 -10.93
N ASN A 145 -1.38 -4.41 -12.16
CA ASN A 145 -0.14 -3.67 -12.41
C ASN A 145 -0.46 -2.17 -12.33
N PRO A 146 0.07 -1.43 -11.33
CA PRO A 146 -0.27 -0.03 -11.13
C PRO A 146 0.36 0.90 -12.19
N LEU A 147 1.33 0.41 -12.97
CA LEU A 147 1.97 1.14 -14.07
C LEU A 147 1.22 0.99 -15.39
N SER A 148 0.25 0.06 -15.48
CA SER A 148 -0.56 -0.16 -16.69
C SER A 148 -1.91 0.53 -16.55
N LEU A 149 -2.14 1.58 -17.34
CA LEU A 149 -3.38 2.36 -17.32
C LEU A 149 -4.31 2.00 -18.51
N PRO A 150 -5.64 1.94 -18.30
CA PRO A 150 -6.33 2.04 -17.01
C PRO A 150 -6.07 0.81 -16.12
N LEU A 151 -6.19 0.96 -14.80
CA LEU A 151 -5.97 -0.14 -13.86
C LEU A 151 -6.89 -1.33 -14.16
N ARG A 152 -6.29 -2.48 -14.44
CA ARG A 152 -7.00 -3.74 -14.68
C ARG A 152 -6.86 -4.65 -13.47
N TRP A 153 -7.91 -4.67 -12.65
CA TRP A 153 -7.99 -5.53 -11.48
C TRP A 153 -8.44 -6.93 -11.85
N ARG A 154 -7.77 -7.92 -11.25
CA ARG A 154 -8.22 -9.30 -11.23
C ARG A 154 -8.33 -9.78 -9.80
N GLU A 155 -9.38 -10.53 -9.51
CA GLU A 155 -9.49 -11.29 -8.28
C GLU A 155 -8.84 -12.66 -8.50
N ILE A 156 -7.94 -13.05 -7.60
CA ILE A 156 -7.28 -14.36 -7.64
C ILE A 156 -7.80 -15.23 -6.49
N ARG A 157 -7.22 -16.43 -6.33
CA ARG A 157 -7.61 -17.37 -5.27
C ARG A 157 -7.58 -16.66 -3.90
N PRO A 158 -8.66 -16.74 -3.11
CA PRO A 158 -8.69 -16.12 -1.78
C PRO A 158 -7.69 -16.78 -0.83
N MET A 159 -7.36 -16.05 0.24
CA MET A 159 -6.63 -16.60 1.37
C MET A 159 -7.44 -17.72 2.04
N CYS A 160 -6.75 -18.70 2.62
CA CYS A 160 -7.39 -19.81 3.35
C CYS A 160 -8.23 -19.30 4.53
N GLU A 161 -7.79 -18.21 5.15
CA GLU A 161 -8.48 -17.53 6.24
C GLU A 161 -8.55 -16.02 5.96
N PRO A 162 -9.60 -15.31 6.41
CA PRO A 162 -9.66 -13.87 6.34
C PRO A 162 -8.51 -13.21 7.12
N ALA A 163 -7.89 -12.19 6.53
CA ALA A 163 -6.82 -11.42 7.17
C ALA A 163 -7.07 -9.93 7.00
N PHE A 164 -6.52 -9.12 7.90
CA PHE A 164 -6.67 -7.67 7.95
C PHE A 164 -5.45 -7.07 8.68
N GLY A 165 -5.18 -5.81 8.42
CA GLY A 165 -4.01 -5.09 8.90
C GLY A 165 -2.92 -4.93 7.84
N SER A 166 -2.03 -3.97 8.11
CA SER A 166 -0.81 -3.77 7.31
C SER A 166 0.09 -4.99 7.35
N ILE A 167 0.71 -5.29 6.21
CA ILE A 167 1.84 -6.21 6.15
C ILE A 167 3.06 -5.48 6.71
N LEU A 168 3.55 -5.95 7.86
CA LEU A 168 4.69 -5.32 8.55
C LEU A 168 6.02 -5.47 7.81
N GLY A 169 6.14 -6.51 7.00
CA GLY A 169 7.30 -6.77 6.17
C GLY A 169 7.06 -7.97 5.27
N CYS A 170 7.51 -7.87 4.02
CA CYS A 170 7.51 -8.97 3.07
C CYS A 170 8.79 -8.87 2.25
N ALA A 171 9.42 -10.01 1.99
CA ALA A 171 10.59 -10.11 1.13
C ALA A 171 10.32 -11.17 0.07
N SER A 172 10.68 -10.86 -1.17
CA SER A 172 10.70 -11.83 -2.26
C SER A 172 12.16 -12.20 -2.54
N MET A 173 12.41 -13.49 -2.73
CA MET A 173 13.70 -14.01 -3.17
C MET A 173 13.49 -14.65 -4.53
N GLU A 174 13.84 -13.93 -5.60
CA GLU A 174 13.82 -14.49 -6.94
C GLU A 174 15.13 -15.25 -7.20
N THR A 175 15.02 -16.54 -7.46
CA THR A 175 16.18 -17.33 -7.89
C THR A 175 16.44 -17.01 -9.37
N ARG A 176 17.65 -16.53 -9.68
CA ARG A 176 18.12 -16.46 -11.07
C ARG A 176 18.12 -17.89 -11.61
N SER A 177 17.21 -18.19 -12.52
CA SER A 177 17.35 -19.36 -13.37
C SER A 177 18.57 -19.08 -14.25
N LEU A 178 19.65 -19.84 -14.03
CA LEU A 178 20.85 -19.84 -14.87
C LEU A 178 20.52 -20.28 -16.29
#